data_AF-A0A534VVI3-F1
#
_entry.id   AF-A0A534VVI3-F1
#
_cell.length_a   1.000
_cell.length_b   1.000
_cell.length_c   1.000
_cell.angle_alpha   90.00
_cell.angle_beta   90.00
_cell.angle_gamma   90.00
#
_symmetry.space_group_name_H-M   'P 1'
#
loop_
_entity.id
_entity.type
_entity.pdbx_description
1 polymer ?
#
loop_
_entity_poly.entity_id
_entity_poly.type
_entity_poly.pdbx_seq_one_letter_code
_entity_poly.pdbx_strand_id
1 'polypeptide(L)'
;MRLALRLVNLLVALVTLASALAVLASDLRVPGYREHYRDALWFVMLYAAVQGVMLVGFARDGRLVPWLALSKAAAAYLFLAGFTHLWPYWREWTPARYVYQLFEWGEERQVGLMALVFLGRGAFNTLNAMYFTAPWWRALRVRRPLLGRIVTAAPMAATVFFVWTFLALQREEARTFSAEAQDVARLVYESLDCDAVRAHAGTTTTDIRQRGERRYQVQIAYGCA
;
A
#
# COMPACT_ATOMS: atom_id res chain seq x y z
N MET A 1 -0.14 24.93 10.83
CA MET A 1 0.51 23.93 9.96
C MET A 1 1.25 22.83 10.74
N ARG A 2 2.24 23.14 11.59
CA ARG A 2 2.98 22.12 12.37
C ARG A 2 2.09 21.20 13.20
N LEU A 3 1.16 21.79 13.99
CA LEU A 3 0.21 21.03 14.81
C LEU A 3 -0.65 20.09 13.96
N ALA A 4 -1.22 20.59 12.86
CA ALA A 4 -2.04 19.78 11.95
C ALA A 4 -1.26 18.58 11.38
N LEU A 5 -0.03 18.80 10.86
CA LEU A 5 0.81 17.72 10.36
C LEU A 5 1.18 16.71 11.46
N ARG A 6 1.45 17.18 12.68
CA ARG A 6 1.69 16.29 13.82
C ARG A 6 0.48 15.44 14.15
N LEU A 7 -0.70 16.04 14.22
CA LEU A 7 -1.95 15.33 14.49
C LEU A 7 -2.24 14.29 13.40
N VAL A 8 -2.04 14.63 12.12
CA VAL A 8 -2.17 13.66 11.03
C VAL A 8 -1.19 12.50 11.19
N ASN A 9 0.09 12.77 11.49
CA ASN A 9 1.07 11.71 11.71
C ASN A 9 0.74 10.84 12.94
N LEU A 10 0.20 11.45 14.00
CA LEU A 10 -0.27 10.74 15.20
C LEU A 10 -1.44 9.82 14.90
N LEU A 11 -2.45 10.33 14.20
CA LEU A 11 -3.64 9.54 13.82
C LEU A 11 -3.24 8.37 12.93
N VAL A 12 -2.36 8.60 11.95
CA VAL A 12 -1.85 7.52 11.08
C VAL A 12 -1.07 6.49 11.90
N ALA A 13 -0.19 6.92 12.82
CA ALA A 13 0.55 6.00 13.69
C ALA A 13 -0.39 5.19 14.61
N LEU A 14 -1.46 5.81 15.10
CA LEU A 14 -2.45 5.15 15.95
C LEU A 14 -3.26 4.10 15.18
N VAL A 15 -3.74 4.44 13.98
CA VAL A 15 -4.49 3.50 13.12
C VAL A 15 -3.60 2.33 12.71
N THR A 16 -2.34 2.59 12.33
CA THR A 16 -1.40 1.52 11.94
C THR A 16 -1.00 0.65 13.12
N LEU A 17 -0.83 1.21 14.32
CA LEU A 17 -0.61 0.45 15.54
C LEU A 17 -1.82 -0.41 15.90
N ALA A 18 -3.04 0.15 15.85
CA ALA A 18 -4.27 -0.59 16.10
C ALA A 18 -4.42 -1.77 15.12
N SER A 19 -4.11 -1.54 13.83
CA SER A 19 -4.09 -2.61 12.83
C SER A 19 -3.07 -3.69 13.18
N ALA A 20 -1.85 -3.32 13.57
CA ALA A 20 -0.81 -4.29 13.94
C ALA A 20 -1.20 -5.12 15.17
N LEU A 21 -1.82 -4.49 16.17
CA LEU A 21 -2.30 -5.15 17.37
C LEU A 21 -3.48 -6.09 17.07
N ALA A 22 -4.35 -5.73 16.12
CA ALA A 22 -5.42 -6.60 15.67
C ALA A 22 -4.84 -7.87 15.02
N VAL A 23 -3.83 -7.74 14.15
CA VAL A 23 -3.11 -8.89 13.55
C VAL A 23 -2.50 -9.77 14.63
N LEU A 24 -1.77 -9.16 15.57
CA LEU A 24 -1.15 -9.90 16.67
C LEU A 24 -2.20 -10.65 17.51
N ALA A 25 -3.33 -10.02 17.81
CA ALA A 25 -4.41 -10.67 18.55
C ALA A 25 -5.04 -11.82 17.75
N SER A 26 -5.26 -11.64 16.45
CA SER A 26 -5.79 -12.67 15.55
C SER A 26 -4.84 -13.87 15.46
N ASP A 27 -3.55 -13.64 15.27
CA ASP A 27 -2.55 -14.72 15.19
C ASP A 27 -2.43 -15.50 16.50
N LEU A 28 -2.57 -14.83 17.65
CA LEU A 28 -2.49 -15.46 18.97
C LEU A 28 -3.78 -16.17 19.42
N ARG A 29 -4.97 -15.72 18.95
CA ARG A 29 -6.26 -16.16 19.50
C ARG A 29 -7.16 -16.89 18.52
N VAL A 30 -6.93 -16.78 17.21
CA VAL A 30 -7.79 -17.37 16.18
C VAL A 30 -7.02 -18.48 15.44
N PRO A 31 -7.24 -19.77 15.78
CA PRO A 31 -6.48 -20.88 15.21
C PRO A 31 -6.51 -20.91 13.67
N GLY A 32 -7.68 -20.72 13.07
CA GLY A 32 -7.83 -20.69 11.61
C GLY A 32 -7.12 -19.52 10.93
N TYR A 33 -6.95 -18.38 11.61
CA TYR A 33 -6.17 -17.25 11.07
C TYR A 33 -4.69 -17.62 11.02
N ARG A 34 -4.15 -18.14 12.13
CA ARG A 34 -2.74 -18.53 12.23
C ARG A 34 -2.38 -19.64 11.26
N GLU A 35 -3.25 -20.65 11.10
CA GLU A 35 -3.02 -21.76 10.18
C GLU A 35 -2.94 -21.30 8.72
N HIS A 36 -3.79 -20.35 8.34
CA HIS A 36 -3.89 -19.83 6.98
C HIS A 36 -2.82 -18.79 6.64
N TYR A 37 -2.59 -17.80 7.51
CA TYR A 37 -1.71 -16.65 7.22
C TYR A 37 -0.27 -16.83 7.74
N ARG A 38 -0.09 -17.57 8.85
CA ARG A 38 1.22 -17.87 9.46
C ARG A 38 2.13 -16.63 9.56
N ASP A 39 1.58 -15.54 10.09
CA ASP A 39 2.31 -14.27 10.17
C ASP A 39 3.57 -14.41 11.03
N ALA A 40 4.66 -13.78 10.61
CA ALA A 40 5.89 -13.76 11.39
C ALA A 40 5.72 -12.86 12.62
N LEU A 41 5.41 -13.46 13.78
CA LEU A 41 5.16 -12.75 15.05
C LEU A 41 6.23 -11.70 15.40
N TRP A 42 7.51 -12.04 15.23
CA TRP A 42 8.61 -11.12 15.51
C TRP A 42 8.54 -9.84 14.65
N PHE A 43 8.11 -9.97 13.39
CA PHE A 43 7.98 -8.85 12.47
C PHE A 43 6.77 -7.99 12.83
N VAL A 44 5.63 -8.62 13.19
CA VAL A 44 4.44 -7.90 13.68
C VAL A 44 4.78 -7.08 14.93
N MET A 45 5.50 -7.68 15.89
CA MET A 45 5.94 -6.99 17.10
C MET A 45 6.93 -5.85 16.79
N LEU A 46 7.90 -6.07 15.90
CA LEU A 46 8.82 -5.02 15.46
C LEU A 46 8.08 -3.86 14.81
N TYR A 47 7.12 -4.16 13.93
CA TYR A 47 6.29 -3.16 13.27
C TYR A 47 5.46 -2.36 14.30
N ALA A 48 4.83 -3.03 15.25
CA ALA A 48 4.09 -2.37 16.34
C ALA A 48 5.01 -1.47 17.20
N ALA A 49 6.21 -1.94 17.53
CA ALA A 49 7.19 -1.16 18.28
C ALA A 49 7.61 0.11 17.52
N VAL A 50 7.87 0.00 16.22
CA VAL A 50 8.18 1.15 15.35
C VAL A 50 7.02 2.15 15.34
N GLN A 51 5.77 1.70 15.24
CA GLN A 51 4.61 2.59 15.30
C GLN A 51 4.46 3.25 16.68
N GLY A 52 4.76 2.54 17.77
CA GLY A 52 4.83 3.11 19.12
C GLY A 52 5.86 4.24 19.23
N VAL A 53 7.05 4.05 18.67
CA VAL A 53 8.09 5.09 18.60
C VAL A 53 7.62 6.30 17.79
N MET A 54 6.99 6.08 16.64
CA MET A 54 6.43 7.15 15.83
C MET A 54 5.36 7.93 16.59
N LEU A 55 4.42 7.24 17.24
CA LEU A 55 3.34 7.83 18.02
C LEU A 55 3.90 8.72 19.14
N VAL A 56 4.80 8.19 19.97
CA VAL A 56 5.43 8.95 21.06
C VAL A 56 6.25 10.12 20.52
N GLY A 57 6.99 9.90 19.43
CA GLY A 57 7.83 10.93 18.81
C GLY A 57 7.02 12.13 18.30
N PHE A 58 5.94 11.88 17.56
CA PHE A 58 5.06 12.95 17.06
C PHE A 58 4.21 13.58 18.18
N ALA A 59 3.86 12.83 19.23
CA ALA A 59 3.16 13.33 20.41
C ALA A 59 4.02 14.33 21.20
N ARG A 60 5.31 14.02 21.38
CA ARG A 60 6.25 14.83 22.16
C ARG A 60 6.82 16.05 21.42
N ASP A 61 6.68 16.12 20.09
CA ASP A 61 7.25 17.19 19.24
C ASP A 61 8.76 17.43 19.41
N GLY A 62 9.50 16.37 19.77
CA GLY A 62 10.91 16.51 20.13
C GLY A 62 11.85 16.65 18.93
N ARG A 63 13.15 16.64 19.23
CA ARG A 63 14.24 16.67 18.23
C ARG A 63 14.24 15.47 17.27
N LEU A 64 13.50 14.42 17.59
CA LEU A 64 13.37 13.21 16.76
C LEU A 64 12.39 13.39 15.59
N VAL A 65 11.46 14.35 15.65
CA VAL A 65 10.41 14.50 14.62
C VAL A 65 10.95 14.62 13.19
N PRO A 66 12.01 15.40 12.90
CA PRO A 66 12.56 15.48 11.55
C PRO A 66 13.13 14.13 11.06
N TRP A 67 13.76 13.38 11.96
CA TRP A 67 14.32 12.05 11.64
C TRP A 67 13.22 11.02 11.40
N LEU A 68 12.14 11.06 12.20
CA LEU A 68 10.97 10.20 11.99
C LEU A 68 10.24 10.53 10.68
N ALA A 69 10.14 11.81 10.32
CA ALA A 69 9.56 12.22 9.05
C ALA A 69 10.42 11.74 7.86
N LEU A 70 11.75 11.85 7.97
CA LEU A 70 12.67 11.32 6.96
C LEU A 70 12.62 9.79 6.85
N SER A 71 12.59 9.07 7.97
CA SER A 71 12.52 7.61 7.93
C SER A 71 11.23 7.11 7.29
N LYS A 72 10.10 7.79 7.53
CA LYS A 72 8.84 7.52 6.84
C LYS A 72 8.94 7.76 5.33
N ALA A 73 9.55 8.86 4.89
CA ALA A 73 9.75 9.13 3.47
C ALA A 73 10.69 8.10 2.82
N ALA A 74 11.79 7.75 3.49
CA ALA A 74 12.73 6.73 3.01
C ALA A 74 12.04 5.36 2.90
N ALA A 75 11.31 4.93 3.94
CA ALA A 75 10.56 3.69 3.92
C ALA A 75 9.50 3.67 2.80
N ALA A 76 8.83 4.79 2.55
CA ALA A 76 7.88 4.91 1.45
C ALA A 76 8.55 4.76 0.08
N TYR A 77 9.73 5.34 -0.12
CA TYR A 77 10.47 5.21 -1.38
C TYR A 77 11.05 3.82 -1.57
N LEU A 78 11.58 3.20 -0.51
CA LEU A 78 12.00 1.79 -0.55
C LEU A 78 10.83 0.88 -0.89
N PHE A 79 9.66 1.13 -0.28
CA PHE A 79 8.44 0.44 -0.63
C PHE A 79 8.10 0.64 -2.10
N LEU A 80 8.01 1.87 -2.60
CA LEU A 80 7.63 2.18 -3.99
C LEU A 80 8.62 1.63 -5.02
N ALA A 81 9.93 1.74 -4.76
CA ALA A 81 10.97 1.23 -5.66
C ALA A 81 11.02 -0.29 -5.68
N GLY A 82 10.81 -0.92 -4.52
CA GLY A 82 10.76 -2.37 -4.41
C GLY A 82 9.41 -2.96 -4.80
N PHE A 83 8.34 -2.17 -4.82
CA PHE A 83 6.97 -2.68 -4.86
C PHE A 83 6.74 -3.61 -6.04
N THR A 84 7.07 -3.20 -7.26
CA THR A 84 6.79 -3.99 -8.47
C THR A 84 7.61 -5.29 -8.54
N HIS A 85 8.84 -5.29 -8.05
CA HIS A 85 9.72 -6.47 -8.07
C HIS A 85 9.48 -7.40 -6.88
N LEU A 86 9.18 -6.82 -5.72
CA LEU A 86 8.93 -7.56 -4.50
C LEU A 86 7.47 -7.98 -4.39
N TRP A 87 6.53 -7.40 -5.16
CA TRP A 87 5.09 -7.65 -5.03
C TRP A 87 4.70 -9.12 -4.90
N PRO A 88 5.21 -10.06 -5.74
CA PRO A 88 4.90 -11.48 -5.59
C PRO A 88 5.36 -12.02 -4.22
N TYR A 89 6.63 -11.78 -3.86
CA TYR A 89 7.23 -12.20 -2.60
C TYR A 89 6.63 -11.47 -1.38
N TRP A 90 6.22 -10.21 -1.55
CA TRP A 90 5.73 -9.35 -0.48
C TRP A 90 4.36 -9.82 0.01
N ARG A 91 3.48 -10.22 -0.93
CA ARG A 91 2.21 -10.88 -0.60
C ARG A 91 2.42 -12.21 0.10
N GLU A 92 3.54 -12.89 -0.13
CA GLU A 92 3.85 -14.19 0.44
C GLU A 92 4.71 -14.17 1.71
N TRP A 93 5.38 -13.07 2.03
CA TRP A 93 6.37 -13.05 3.13
C TRP A 93 6.08 -11.98 4.18
N THR A 94 5.34 -10.92 3.86
CA THR A 94 5.04 -9.87 4.84
C THR A 94 3.85 -10.22 5.72
N PRO A 95 3.84 -9.81 7.00
CA PRO A 95 2.65 -9.96 7.82
C PRO A 95 1.57 -8.96 7.42
N ALA A 96 0.32 -9.29 7.73
CA ALA A 96 -0.87 -8.53 7.34
C ALA A 96 -1.18 -8.55 5.82
N ARG A 97 -0.91 -9.70 5.16
CA ARG A 97 -1.14 -9.95 3.72
C ARG A 97 -2.57 -9.64 3.28
N TYR A 98 -3.53 -9.84 4.16
CA TYR A 98 -4.94 -9.52 3.92
C TYR A 98 -5.17 -8.03 3.58
N VAL A 99 -4.31 -7.12 4.05
CA VAL A 99 -4.36 -5.69 3.67
C VAL A 99 -3.97 -5.51 2.20
N TYR A 100 -3.14 -6.40 1.66
CA TYR A 100 -2.79 -6.41 0.24
C TYR A 100 -3.74 -7.28 -0.59
N GLN A 101 -4.49 -8.21 0.01
CA GLN A 101 -5.66 -8.82 -0.63
C GLN A 101 -6.79 -7.80 -0.87
N LEU A 102 -6.74 -6.61 -0.25
CA LEU A 102 -7.59 -5.48 -0.65
C LEU A 102 -7.45 -5.11 -2.14
N PHE A 103 -6.32 -5.42 -2.78
CA PHE A 103 -6.12 -5.24 -4.23
C PHE A 103 -7.02 -6.17 -5.07
N GLU A 104 -7.46 -7.26 -4.48
CA GLU A 104 -8.35 -8.26 -5.10
C GLU A 104 -9.83 -7.92 -4.85
N TRP A 105 -10.11 -6.87 -4.08
CA TRP A 105 -11.47 -6.38 -3.80
C TRP A 105 -11.89 -5.32 -4.84
N GLY A 106 -13.20 -5.12 -5.03
CA GLY A 106 -13.83 -4.34 -6.12
C GLY A 106 -13.25 -2.95 -6.46
N GLU A 107 -13.58 -2.46 -7.66
CA GLU A 107 -13.11 -1.20 -8.30
C GLU A 107 -12.85 -0.03 -7.33
N GLU A 108 -13.82 0.30 -6.49
CA GLU A 108 -13.76 1.41 -5.54
C GLU A 108 -12.66 1.30 -4.47
N ARG A 109 -12.14 0.09 -4.22
CA ARG A 109 -11.02 -0.16 -3.31
C ARG A 109 -9.65 -0.03 -3.99
N GLN A 110 -9.57 -0.26 -5.30
CA GLN A 110 -8.33 -0.06 -6.07
C GLN A 110 -7.96 1.42 -6.14
N VAL A 111 -8.94 2.30 -6.39
CA VAL A 111 -8.77 3.76 -6.34
C VAL A 111 -8.24 4.24 -4.99
N GLY A 112 -8.89 3.84 -3.90
CA GLY A 112 -8.50 4.22 -2.54
C GLY A 112 -7.08 3.75 -2.19
N LEU A 113 -6.69 2.61 -2.75
CA LEU A 113 -5.38 2.04 -2.53
C LEU A 113 -4.30 2.70 -3.40
N MET A 114 -4.57 3.04 -4.66
CA MET A 114 -3.68 3.87 -5.47
C MET A 114 -3.47 5.23 -4.81
N ALA A 115 -4.52 5.83 -4.24
CA ALA A 115 -4.42 7.07 -3.48
C ALA A 115 -3.52 6.88 -2.24
N LEU A 116 -3.69 5.78 -1.49
CA LEU A 116 -2.84 5.46 -0.35
C LEU A 116 -1.37 5.33 -0.75
N VAL A 117 -1.06 4.65 -1.85
CA VAL A 117 0.30 4.41 -2.33
C VAL A 117 0.95 5.69 -2.85
N PHE A 118 0.32 6.37 -3.81
CA PHE A 118 0.95 7.50 -4.49
C PHE A 118 0.75 8.82 -3.74
N LEU A 119 -0.46 9.12 -3.27
CA LEU A 119 -0.72 10.36 -2.54
C LEU A 119 -0.29 10.26 -1.08
N GLY A 120 -0.62 9.17 -0.41
CA GLY A 120 -0.29 8.95 1.00
C GLY A 120 1.20 8.63 1.21
N ARG A 121 1.68 7.52 0.66
CA ARG A 121 3.07 7.10 0.87
C ARG A 121 4.05 7.95 0.08
N GLY A 122 3.77 8.23 -1.19
CA GLY A 122 4.62 9.06 -2.05
C GLY A 122 4.58 10.54 -1.67
N ALA A 123 3.56 11.26 -2.13
CA ALA A 123 3.49 12.72 -2.03
C ALA A 123 3.47 13.23 -0.58
N PHE A 124 2.58 12.71 0.27
CA PHE A 124 2.42 13.22 1.64
C PHE A 124 3.67 12.97 2.49
N ASN A 125 4.26 11.77 2.51
CA ASN A 125 5.49 11.57 3.32
C ASN A 125 6.66 12.43 2.81
N THR A 126 6.74 12.68 1.50
CA THR A 126 7.77 13.57 0.92
C THR A 126 7.60 14.99 1.42
N LEU A 127 6.38 15.55 1.32
CA LEU A 127 6.07 16.90 1.80
C LEU A 127 6.22 17.01 3.33
N ASN A 128 5.82 15.96 4.05
CA ASN A 128 5.94 15.87 5.51
C ASN A 128 7.41 15.91 5.95
N ALA A 129 8.28 15.13 5.30
CA ALA A 129 9.73 15.17 5.52
C ALA A 129 10.31 16.55 5.20
N MET A 130 9.93 17.14 4.07
CA MET A 130 10.37 18.48 3.69
C MET A 130 9.98 19.56 4.69
N TYR A 131 8.76 19.48 5.23
CA TYR A 131 8.28 20.42 6.24
C TYR A 131 9.09 20.32 7.54
N PHE A 132 9.24 19.11 8.10
CA PHE A 132 9.90 18.94 9.39
C PHE A 132 11.43 19.12 9.32
N THR A 133 12.03 18.95 8.15
CA THR A 133 13.46 19.21 7.92
C THR A 133 13.75 20.63 7.43
N ALA A 134 12.74 21.51 7.39
CA ALA A 134 12.88 22.90 6.92
C ALA A 134 14.05 23.69 7.51
N PRO A 135 14.32 23.64 8.82
CA PRO A 135 15.48 24.34 9.39
C PRO A 135 16.82 23.91 8.77
N TRP A 136 16.96 22.65 8.36
CA TRP A 136 18.20 22.09 7.85
C TRP A 136 18.48 22.55 6.42
N TRP A 137 17.51 22.37 5.51
CA TRP A 137 17.71 22.72 4.11
C TRP A 137 17.61 24.23 3.86
N ARG A 138 16.93 25.00 4.71
CA ARG A 138 16.95 26.48 4.64
C ARG A 138 18.35 27.03 4.95
N ALA A 139 18.99 26.52 6.00
CA ALA A 139 20.38 26.89 6.30
C ALA A 139 21.33 26.49 5.16
N LEU A 140 21.11 25.33 4.54
CA LEU A 140 21.87 24.90 3.37
C LEU A 140 21.68 25.84 2.18
N ARG A 141 20.45 26.30 1.89
CA ARG A 141 20.17 27.26 0.80
C ARG A 141 20.94 28.58 0.97
N VAL A 142 21.09 29.07 2.18
CA VAL A 142 21.85 30.29 2.46
C VAL A 142 23.35 30.07 2.23
N ARG A 143 23.89 28.94 2.71
CA ARG A 143 25.34 28.65 2.64
C ARG A 143 25.80 28.13 1.27
N ARG A 144 24.95 27.37 0.58
CA ARG A 144 25.23 26.65 -0.67
C ARG A 144 23.98 26.69 -1.56
N PRO A 145 23.78 27.78 -2.33
CA PRO A 145 22.51 28.03 -3.02
C PRO A 145 22.16 26.95 -4.05
N LEU A 146 23.14 26.41 -4.80
CA LEU A 146 22.91 25.34 -5.77
C LEU A 146 22.44 24.04 -5.10
N LEU A 147 23.16 23.59 -4.06
CA LEU A 147 22.78 22.40 -3.30
C LEU A 147 21.41 22.58 -2.63
N GLY A 148 21.15 23.74 -2.05
CA GLY A 148 19.85 24.04 -1.45
C GLY A 148 18.70 24.10 -2.47
N ARG A 149 18.96 24.46 -3.72
CA ARG A 149 17.99 24.36 -4.82
C ARG A 149 17.73 22.90 -5.20
N ILE A 150 18.76 22.06 -5.31
CA ILE A 150 18.60 20.62 -5.60
C ILE A 150 17.79 19.92 -4.50
N VAL A 151 18.14 20.14 -3.23
CA VAL A 151 17.47 19.55 -2.05
C VAL A 151 15.99 19.93 -1.94
N THR A 152 15.57 20.99 -2.63
CA THR A 152 14.17 21.42 -2.64
C THR A 152 13.44 21.09 -3.94
N ALA A 153 14.14 21.12 -5.07
CA ALA A 153 13.59 20.76 -6.37
C ALA A 153 13.30 19.26 -6.47
N ALA A 154 14.21 18.40 -6.01
CA ALA A 154 14.03 16.95 -6.14
C ALA A 154 12.79 16.42 -5.37
N PRO A 155 12.53 16.80 -4.12
CA PRO A 155 11.31 16.39 -3.41
C PRO A 155 10.02 16.97 -4.02
N MET A 156 10.08 18.16 -4.61
CA MET A 156 8.93 18.74 -5.31
C MET A 156 8.64 17.99 -6.61
N ALA A 157 9.67 17.68 -7.39
CA ALA A 157 9.56 16.87 -8.60
C ALA A 157 8.99 15.47 -8.28
N ALA A 158 9.47 14.83 -7.20
CA ALA A 158 8.93 13.56 -6.73
C ALA A 158 7.44 13.68 -6.34
N THR A 159 7.06 14.73 -5.61
CA THR A 159 5.66 14.99 -5.25
C THR A 159 4.77 15.12 -6.48
N VAL A 160 5.18 15.94 -7.46
CA VAL A 160 4.45 16.11 -8.72
C VAL A 160 4.36 14.80 -9.48
N PHE A 161 5.45 14.03 -9.55
CA PHE A 161 5.48 12.72 -10.18
C PHE A 161 4.47 11.75 -9.55
N PHE A 162 4.39 11.65 -8.22
CA PHE A 162 3.43 10.76 -7.57
C PHE A 162 1.98 11.19 -7.78
N VAL A 163 1.69 12.50 -7.70
CA VAL A 163 0.33 13.02 -7.96
C VAL A 163 -0.07 12.76 -9.42
N TRP A 164 0.84 13.02 -10.36
CA TRP A 164 0.60 12.75 -11.77
C TRP A 164 0.39 11.25 -12.03
N THR A 165 1.21 10.38 -11.44
CA THR A 165 1.10 8.92 -11.59
C THR A 165 -0.25 8.42 -11.08
N PHE A 166 -0.71 8.90 -9.91
CA PHE A 166 -2.05 8.60 -9.40
C PHE A 166 -3.14 8.97 -10.42
N LEU A 167 -3.12 10.21 -10.93
CA LEU A 167 -4.11 10.68 -11.90
C LEU A 167 -4.04 9.93 -13.23
N ALA A 168 -2.85 9.55 -13.68
CA ALA A 168 -2.65 8.78 -14.90
C ALA A 168 -3.24 7.37 -14.76
N LEU A 169 -2.92 6.66 -13.66
CA LEU A 169 -3.45 5.34 -13.38
C LEU A 169 -4.97 5.34 -13.21
N GLN A 170 -5.53 6.34 -12.53
CA GLN A 170 -6.99 6.50 -12.42
C GLN A 170 -7.68 6.66 -13.79
N ARG A 171 -7.04 7.36 -14.73
CA ARG A 171 -7.57 7.50 -16.09
C ARG A 171 -7.44 6.22 -16.91
N GLU A 172 -6.36 5.46 -16.70
CA GLU A 172 -6.18 4.16 -17.34
C GLU A 172 -7.18 3.14 -16.81
N GLU A 173 -7.34 3.06 -15.49
CA GLU A 173 -8.31 2.20 -14.81
C GLU A 173 -9.72 2.44 -15.36
N ALA A 174 -10.17 3.69 -15.44
CA ALA A 174 -11.46 4.05 -16.01
C ALA A 174 -11.64 3.64 -17.50
N ARG A 175 -10.55 3.36 -18.24
CA ARG A 175 -10.59 2.92 -19.65
C ARG A 175 -10.48 1.42 -19.81
N THR A 176 -9.73 0.74 -18.94
CA THR A 176 -9.42 -0.69 -19.06
C THR A 176 -10.31 -1.56 -18.18
N PHE A 177 -10.85 -1.01 -17.09
CA PHE A 177 -11.71 -1.73 -16.17
C PHE A 177 -13.15 -1.82 -16.69
N SER A 178 -13.82 -2.94 -16.42
CA SER A 178 -15.24 -3.16 -16.71
C SER A 178 -15.90 -3.86 -15.53
N ALA A 179 -16.81 -3.17 -14.85
CA ALA A 179 -17.60 -3.73 -13.75
C ALA A 179 -18.39 -4.98 -14.21
N GLU A 180 -18.87 -4.98 -15.45
CA GLU A 180 -19.56 -6.14 -16.03
C GLU A 180 -18.62 -7.35 -16.18
N ALA A 181 -17.37 -7.13 -16.59
CA ALA A 181 -16.36 -8.18 -16.68
C ALA A 181 -15.96 -8.71 -15.29
N GLN A 182 -15.85 -7.83 -14.29
CA GLN A 182 -15.55 -8.24 -12.91
C GLN A 182 -16.66 -9.12 -12.32
N ASP A 183 -17.92 -8.74 -12.51
CA ASP A 183 -19.04 -9.55 -12.05
C ASP A 183 -19.09 -10.91 -12.78
N VAL A 184 -18.80 -10.96 -14.08
CA VAL A 184 -18.69 -12.23 -14.82
C VAL A 184 -17.58 -13.09 -14.23
N ALA A 185 -16.43 -12.50 -13.90
CA ALA A 185 -15.34 -13.21 -13.21
C ALA A 185 -15.77 -13.72 -11.82
N ARG A 186 -16.52 -12.93 -11.05
CA ARG A 186 -17.06 -13.35 -9.74
C ARG A 186 -18.01 -14.54 -9.88
N LEU A 187 -18.93 -14.49 -10.83
CA LEU A 187 -19.88 -15.58 -11.09
C LEU A 187 -19.15 -16.86 -11.52
N VAL A 188 -18.13 -16.73 -12.37
CA VAL A 188 -17.27 -17.86 -12.76
C VAL A 188 -16.61 -18.45 -11.52
N TYR A 189 -16.00 -17.62 -10.67
CA TYR A 189 -15.34 -18.07 -9.44
C TYR A 189 -16.31 -18.77 -8.47
N GLU A 190 -17.51 -18.21 -8.25
CA GLU A 190 -18.55 -18.80 -7.39
C GLU A 190 -19.08 -20.13 -7.95
N SER A 191 -18.99 -20.35 -9.27
CA SER A 191 -19.42 -21.60 -9.92
C SER A 191 -18.36 -22.71 -9.92
N LEU A 192 -17.12 -22.41 -9.50
CA LEU A 192 -16.05 -23.40 -9.43
C LEU A 192 -16.16 -24.22 -8.14
N ASP A 193 -16.37 -25.52 -8.28
CA ASP A 193 -16.30 -26.46 -7.17
C ASP A 193 -14.90 -27.11 -7.06
N CYS A 194 -14.62 -27.70 -5.89
CA CYS A 194 -13.32 -28.34 -5.61
C CYS A 194 -13.01 -29.49 -6.58
N ASP A 195 -14.03 -30.18 -7.09
CA ASP A 195 -13.84 -31.33 -7.96
C ASP A 195 -13.48 -30.90 -9.38
N ALA A 196 -14.13 -29.87 -9.93
CA ALA A 196 -13.78 -29.24 -11.20
C ALA A 196 -12.37 -28.62 -11.13
N VAL A 197 -12.03 -27.97 -10.01
CA VAL A 197 -10.68 -27.41 -9.82
C VAL A 197 -9.60 -28.50 -9.82
N ARG A 198 -9.84 -29.63 -9.16
CA ARG A 198 -8.91 -30.77 -9.17
C ARG A 198 -8.82 -31.45 -10.53
N ALA A 199 -9.96 -31.63 -11.21
CA ALA A 199 -10.02 -32.28 -12.52
C ALA A 199 -9.24 -31.50 -13.59
N HIS A 200 -9.16 -30.17 -13.45
CA HIS A 200 -8.46 -29.30 -14.37
C HIS A 200 -7.11 -28.79 -13.84
N ALA A 201 -6.60 -29.32 -12.73
CA ALA A 201 -5.37 -28.87 -12.10
C ALA A 201 -4.18 -28.84 -13.09
N GLY A 202 -3.46 -27.72 -13.13
CA GLY A 202 -2.34 -27.48 -14.03
C GLY A 202 -2.72 -27.19 -15.48
N THR A 203 -4.01 -27.04 -15.78
CA THR A 203 -4.51 -26.71 -17.14
C THR A 203 -5.15 -25.33 -17.18
N THR A 204 -5.35 -24.83 -18.40
CA THR A 204 -6.08 -23.57 -18.65
C THR A 204 -7.27 -23.89 -19.54
N THR A 205 -8.48 -23.52 -19.10
CA THR A 205 -9.70 -23.63 -19.92
C THR A 205 -10.12 -22.26 -20.44
N THR A 206 -10.86 -22.25 -21.54
CA THR A 206 -11.46 -21.04 -22.10
C THR A 206 -12.91 -21.28 -22.43
N ASP A 207 -13.80 -20.37 -22.05
CA ASP A 207 -15.22 -20.39 -22.36
C ASP A 207 -15.73 -19.00 -22.73
N ILE A 208 -16.93 -18.94 -23.32
CA ILE A 208 -17.58 -17.68 -23.69
C ILE A 208 -18.81 -17.50 -22.82
N ARG A 209 -18.88 -16.39 -22.10
CA ARG A 209 -20.03 -16.00 -21.28
C ARG A 209 -20.73 -14.80 -21.89
N GLN A 210 -22.05 -14.76 -21.81
CA GLN A 210 -22.84 -13.62 -22.28
C GLN A 210 -23.54 -12.96 -21.11
N ARG A 211 -23.47 -11.63 -21.06
CA ARG A 211 -24.27 -10.82 -20.13
C ARG A 211 -24.80 -9.59 -20.86
N GLY A 212 -26.12 -9.47 -20.91
CA GLY A 212 -26.78 -8.50 -21.78
C GLY A 212 -26.40 -8.75 -23.26
N GLU A 213 -26.02 -7.68 -23.96
CA GLU A 213 -25.61 -7.73 -25.37
C GLU A 213 -24.13 -8.06 -25.57
N ARG A 214 -23.33 -8.10 -24.49
CA ARG A 214 -21.87 -8.29 -24.57
C ARG A 214 -21.48 -9.75 -24.33
N ARG A 215 -20.49 -10.20 -25.09
CA ARG A 215 -19.84 -11.50 -24.95
C ARG A 215 -18.45 -11.33 -24.34
N TYR A 216 -18.16 -12.17 -23.36
CA TYR A 216 -16.92 -12.19 -22.60
C TYR A 216 -16.20 -13.50 -22.87
N GLN A 217 -14.95 -13.42 -23.34
CA GLN A 217 -14.07 -14.58 -23.37
C GLN A 217 -13.45 -14.73 -21.97
N VAL A 218 -13.74 -15.84 -21.33
CA VAL A 218 -13.24 -16.18 -20.00
C VAL A 218 -12.12 -17.21 -20.16
N GLN A 219 -11.04 -17.00 -19.42
CA GLN A 219 -9.90 -17.90 -19.38
C GLN A 219 -9.61 -18.23 -17.92
N ILE A 220 -9.67 -19.51 -17.56
CA ILE A 220 -9.48 -19.99 -16.19
C ILE A 220 -8.19 -20.80 -16.15
N ALA A 221 -7.20 -20.33 -15.41
CA ALA A 221 -5.96 -21.05 -15.16
C ALA A 221 -6.05 -21.76 -13.79
N TYR A 222 -6.07 -23.09 -13.79
CA TYR A 222 -6.24 -23.91 -12.60
C TYR A 222 -4.89 -24.25 -11.94
N GLY A 223 -4.17 -23.22 -11.49
CA GLY A 223 -2.90 -23.37 -10.78
C GLY A 223 -2.99 -22.87 -9.34
N CYS A 224 -2.46 -23.65 -8.39
CA CYS A 224 -1.91 -23.06 -7.17
C CYS A 224 -0.50 -22.59 -7.51
N ALA A 225 -0.28 -21.27 -7.49
CA ALA A 225 1.08 -20.72 -7.39
C ALA A 225 1.56 -20.86 -5.94
#